data_AF-A0A925LFW0-F1
#
_entry.id   AF-A0A925LFW0-F1
#
_cell.length_a   1.000
_cell.length_b   1.000
_cell.length_c   1.000
_cell.angle_alpha   90.00
_cell.angle_beta   90.00
_cell.angle_gamma   90.00
#
_symmetry.space_group_name_H-M   'P 1'
#
loop_
_entity.id
_entity.type
_entity.pdbx_description
1 polymer ?
#
loop_
_entity_poly.entity_id
_entity_poly.type
_entity_poly.pdbx_seq_one_letter_code
_entity_poly.pdbx_strand_id
1 'polypeptide(L)'
;MANDNSLAGEVTISPQYGEDFVHWKRKTALFITGQTISLFGSSLVQFAIIWYITLRTQSGMMMTISTICGFLPQLIISLFSGVWADRYNRRVLIMLADGLISSATLVLAILFLLGHDAIWLLFLVSGIRSIGAGIQSPAVQALLPQIVPVDKLMRVNGINGSIGSFIMLLSPIASGAILTIMTVETAFFIDVVTAAMAITIMFFLKIPPHKKAAEKQSGGYFDDLKEGFKYVKQNDFI
;
A
#
# COMPACT_ATOMS: atom_id res chain seq x y z
N MET A 1 -29.97 -43.20 41.54
CA MET A 1 -29.59 -43.24 40.11
C MET A 1 -30.23 -42.05 39.43
N ALA A 2 -29.51 -40.94 39.32
CA ALA A 2 -29.92 -39.79 38.53
C ALA A 2 -28.81 -39.60 37.48
N ASN A 3 -29.17 -39.80 36.22
CA ASN A 3 -28.29 -39.67 35.07
C ASN A 3 -28.42 -38.24 34.56
N ASP A 4 -27.53 -37.35 34.99
CA ASP A 4 -27.41 -36.00 34.45
C ASP A 4 -26.37 -36.04 33.33
N ASN A 5 -26.86 -36.03 32.09
CA ASN A 5 -26.04 -35.96 30.88
C ASN A 5 -26.57 -34.82 29.99
N SER A 6 -26.67 -33.62 30.58
CA SER A 6 -27.30 -32.45 29.96
C SER A 6 -26.34 -31.32 29.57
N LEU A 7 -25.10 -31.60 29.16
CA LEU A 7 -24.19 -30.57 28.62
C LEU A 7 -23.33 -31.07 27.45
N ALA A 8 -23.99 -31.44 26.35
CA ALA A 8 -23.38 -31.44 25.03
C ALA A 8 -24.10 -30.40 24.17
N GLY A 9 -23.95 -29.13 24.54
CA GLY A 9 -24.26 -28.03 23.64
C GLY A 9 -23.20 -28.01 22.55
N GLU A 10 -23.47 -28.68 21.42
CA GLU A 10 -22.77 -28.42 20.17
C GLU A 10 -22.92 -26.93 19.86
N VAL A 11 -21.88 -26.16 20.18
CA VAL A 11 -21.68 -24.82 19.63
C VAL A 11 -21.42 -25.02 18.14
N THR A 12 -22.49 -25.17 17.38
CA THR A 12 -22.49 -25.02 15.94
C THR A 12 -22.12 -23.56 15.67
N ILE A 13 -20.83 -23.33 15.48
CA ILE A 13 -20.31 -22.06 14.94
C ILE A 13 -20.75 -22.02 13.48
N SER A 14 -22.04 -21.77 13.23
CA SER A 14 -22.51 -21.38 11.90
C SER A 14 -21.73 -20.12 11.56
N PRO A 15 -20.91 -20.09 10.49
CA PRO A 15 -20.18 -18.88 10.18
C PRO A 15 -21.21 -17.86 9.70
N GLN A 16 -21.50 -16.91 10.58
CA GLN A 16 -22.50 -15.88 10.41
C GLN A 16 -21.96 -14.83 9.43
N TYR A 17 -21.77 -15.25 8.18
CA TYR A 17 -21.48 -14.36 7.07
C TYR A 17 -22.79 -13.65 6.73
N GLY A 18 -23.03 -12.50 7.38
CA GLY A 18 -24.06 -11.57 6.96
C GLY A 18 -23.86 -11.15 5.49
N GLU A 19 -24.85 -10.44 4.94
CA GLU A 19 -24.86 -9.92 3.55
C GLU A 19 -23.56 -9.17 3.15
N ASP A 20 -22.78 -8.70 4.13
CA ASP A 20 -21.52 -7.98 3.97
C ASP A 20 -20.45 -8.73 3.15
N PHE A 21 -20.42 -10.08 3.21
CA PHE A 21 -19.40 -10.90 2.54
C PHE A 21 -19.87 -11.55 1.22
N VAL A 22 -21.01 -11.13 0.68
CA VAL A 22 -21.48 -11.60 -0.63
C VAL A 22 -20.44 -11.25 -1.71
N HIS A 23 -19.98 -12.28 -2.43
CA HIS A 23 -18.89 -12.22 -3.42
C HIS A 23 -17.50 -11.79 -2.90
N TRP A 24 -17.19 -12.00 -1.62
CA TRP A 24 -15.90 -11.64 -1.02
C TRP A 24 -14.67 -12.11 -1.82
N LYS A 25 -14.71 -13.33 -2.39
CA LYS A 25 -13.62 -13.87 -3.23
C LYS A 25 -13.34 -13.00 -4.45
N ARG A 26 -14.39 -12.59 -5.17
CA ARG A 26 -14.27 -11.75 -6.37
C ARG A 26 -13.77 -10.35 -6.00
N LYS A 27 -14.30 -9.76 -4.93
CA LYS A 27 -13.85 -8.46 -4.41
C LYS A 27 -12.37 -8.51 -4.02
N THR A 28 -11.97 -9.56 -3.29
CA THR A 28 -10.59 -9.78 -2.85
C THR A 28 -9.66 -10.00 -4.03
N ALA A 29 -10.04 -10.83 -5.00
CA ALA A 29 -9.25 -11.06 -6.20
C ALA A 29 -9.03 -9.76 -6.99
N LEU A 30 -10.10 -8.99 -7.25
CA LEU A 30 -9.98 -7.69 -7.94
C LEU A 30 -9.09 -6.71 -7.16
N PHE A 31 -9.26 -6.64 -5.84
CA PHE A 31 -8.44 -5.79 -4.98
C PHE A 31 -6.97 -6.18 -5.06
N ILE A 32 -6.64 -7.45 -4.83
CA ILE A 32 -5.26 -7.94 -4.85
C ILE A 32 -4.65 -7.76 -6.23
N THR A 33 -5.37 -8.07 -7.31
CA THR A 33 -4.86 -7.86 -8.68
C THR A 33 -4.56 -6.39 -8.94
N GLY A 34 -5.45 -5.47 -8.58
CA GLY A 34 -5.20 -4.03 -8.72
C GLY A 34 -3.98 -3.57 -7.92
N GLN A 35 -3.89 -3.99 -6.64
CA GLN A 35 -2.75 -3.65 -5.79
C GLN A 35 -1.44 -4.26 -6.29
N THR A 36 -1.48 -5.49 -6.79
CA THR A 36 -0.31 -6.19 -7.37
C THR A 36 0.23 -5.43 -8.58
N ILE A 37 -0.67 -5.01 -9.48
CA ILE A 37 -0.30 -4.27 -10.70
C ILE A 37 0.34 -2.92 -10.32
N SER A 38 -0.29 -2.15 -9.42
CA SER A 38 0.26 -0.87 -8.94
C SER A 38 1.61 -1.06 -8.25
N LEU A 39 1.70 -2.04 -7.34
CA LEU A 39 2.92 -2.32 -6.58
C LEU A 39 4.08 -2.73 -7.49
N PHE A 40 3.80 -3.49 -8.54
CA PHE A 40 4.80 -3.86 -9.54
C PHE A 40 5.34 -2.63 -10.26
N GLY A 41 4.49 -1.76 -10.83
CA GLY A 41 4.92 -0.53 -11.48
C GLY A 41 5.71 0.39 -10.55
N SER A 42 5.26 0.49 -9.30
CA SER A 42 5.93 1.34 -8.32
C SER A 42 7.28 0.77 -7.87
N SER A 43 7.39 -0.54 -7.72
CA SER A 43 8.66 -1.22 -7.46
C SER A 43 9.62 -1.09 -8.65
N LEU A 44 9.11 -1.21 -9.87
CA LEU A 44 9.87 -1.02 -11.11
C LEU A 44 10.52 0.37 -11.18
N VAL A 45 9.76 1.43 -10.87
CA VAL A 45 10.28 2.81 -10.82
C VAL A 45 11.30 2.99 -9.71
N GLN A 46 11.07 2.41 -8.53
CA GLN A 46 12.03 2.46 -7.43
C GLN A 46 13.39 1.92 -7.85
N PHE A 47 13.41 0.74 -8.49
CA PHE A 47 14.66 0.16 -8.99
C PHE A 47 15.21 0.95 -10.19
N ALA A 48 14.36 1.51 -11.05
CA ALA A 48 14.80 2.31 -12.20
C ALA A 48 15.56 3.56 -11.75
N ILE A 49 15.06 4.24 -10.70
CA ILE A 49 15.72 5.38 -10.09
C ILE A 49 17.07 4.98 -9.50
N ILE A 50 17.11 3.87 -8.75
CA ILE A 50 18.35 3.34 -8.16
C ILE A 50 19.40 3.06 -9.24
N TRP A 51 19.04 2.31 -10.27
CA TRP A 51 19.93 1.97 -11.38
C TRP A 51 20.38 3.22 -12.14
N TYR A 52 19.46 4.13 -12.46
CA TYR A 52 19.76 5.35 -13.19
C TYR A 52 20.75 6.25 -12.45
N ILE A 53 20.52 6.50 -11.15
CA ILE A 53 21.44 7.29 -10.32
C ILE A 53 22.79 6.61 -10.21
N THR A 54 22.80 5.29 -10.00
CA THR A 54 24.05 4.51 -9.88
C THR A 54 24.88 4.59 -11.15
N LEU A 55 24.27 4.32 -12.31
CA LEU A 55 24.95 4.31 -13.60
C LEU A 55 25.43 5.70 -14.02
N ARG A 56 24.69 6.76 -13.67
CA ARG A 56 25.02 8.13 -14.08
C ARG A 56 25.99 8.84 -13.16
N THR A 57 25.97 8.55 -11.85
CA THR A 57 26.80 9.27 -10.87
C THR A 57 27.96 8.45 -10.34
N GLN A 58 27.82 7.11 -10.34
CA GLN A 58 28.76 6.17 -9.71
C GLN A 58 29.14 6.58 -8.27
N SER A 59 28.24 7.28 -7.57
CA SER A 59 28.52 7.90 -6.28
C SER A 59 27.66 7.30 -5.18
N GLY A 60 28.32 6.77 -4.15
CA GLY A 60 27.66 6.28 -2.94
C GLY A 60 26.85 7.36 -2.23
N MET A 61 27.32 8.61 -2.24
CA MET A 61 26.62 9.74 -1.61
C MET A 61 25.28 10.03 -2.29
N MET A 62 25.22 10.04 -3.62
CA MET A 62 23.97 10.27 -4.36
C MET A 62 22.96 9.14 -4.12
N MET A 63 23.45 7.91 -4.01
CA MET A 63 22.65 6.75 -3.63
C MET A 63 22.08 6.87 -2.21
N THR A 64 22.90 7.30 -1.24
CA THR A 64 22.44 7.56 0.14
C THR A 64 21.34 8.63 0.17
N ILE A 65 21.53 9.76 -0.54
CA ILE A 65 20.52 10.82 -0.62
C ILE A 65 19.23 10.27 -1.23
N SER A 66 19.31 9.54 -2.34
CA SER A 66 18.13 8.91 -2.96
C SER A 66 17.39 7.99 -2.00
N THR A 67 18.13 7.21 -1.22
CA THR A 67 17.57 6.26 -0.24
C THR A 67 16.86 7.02 0.88
N ILE A 68 17.47 8.08 1.41
CA ILE A 68 16.84 8.94 2.42
C ILE A 68 15.55 9.53 1.88
N CYS A 69 15.55 10.10 0.68
CA CYS A 69 14.34 10.63 0.05
C CYS A 69 13.27 9.57 -0.19
N GLY A 70 13.66 8.33 -0.52
CA GLY A 70 12.74 7.23 -0.78
C GLY A 70 12.12 6.60 0.47
N PHE A 71 12.75 6.70 1.64
CA PHE A 71 12.30 6.01 2.87
C PHE A 71 11.93 6.93 4.03
N LEU A 72 12.66 8.03 4.25
CA LEU A 72 12.45 8.88 5.42
C LEU A 72 11.04 9.52 5.46
N PRO A 73 10.51 10.07 4.36
CA PRO A 73 9.15 10.61 4.37
C PRO A 73 8.10 9.55 4.67
N GLN A 74 8.23 8.34 4.11
CA GLN A 74 7.35 7.20 4.39
C GLN A 74 7.35 6.88 5.88
N LEU A 75 8.52 6.82 6.52
CA LEU A 75 8.61 6.53 7.96
C LEU A 75 7.85 7.57 8.77
N ILE A 76 8.05 8.86 8.50
CA ILE A 76 7.38 9.95 9.22
C ILE A 76 5.86 9.89 9.01
N ILE A 77 5.42 9.73 7.76
CA ILE A 77 3.99 9.69 7.41
C ILE A 77 3.30 8.44 7.98
N SER A 78 4.01 7.31 8.02
CA SER A 78 3.43 6.05 8.51
C SER A 78 2.98 6.15 9.98
N LEU A 79 3.63 6.96 10.81
CA LEU A 79 3.23 7.19 12.21
C LEU A 79 1.82 7.78 12.35
N PHE A 80 1.40 8.63 11.42
CA PHE A 80 0.09 9.29 11.45
C PHE A 80 -0.96 8.54 10.62
N SER A 81 -0.51 7.83 9.59
CA SER A 81 -1.36 7.15 8.63
C SER A 81 -2.29 6.09 9.22
N GLY A 82 -1.92 5.47 10.36
CA GLY A 82 -2.79 4.52 11.07
C GLY A 82 -4.07 5.19 11.58
N VAL A 83 -3.93 6.38 12.17
CA VAL A 83 -5.08 7.20 12.60
C VAL A 83 -5.93 7.59 11.39
N TRP A 84 -5.30 7.95 10.27
CA TRP A 84 -6.02 8.27 9.05
C TRP A 84 -6.77 7.06 8.47
N ALA A 85 -6.16 5.88 8.47
CA ALA A 85 -6.79 4.64 8.02
C ALA A 85 -8.00 4.22 8.87
N ASP A 86 -8.06 4.67 10.13
CA ASP A 86 -9.20 4.42 11.01
C ASP A 86 -10.31 5.49 10.90
N ARG A 87 -9.93 6.75 10.66
CA ARG A 87 -10.86 7.89 10.60
C ARG A 87 -11.46 8.12 9.22
N TYR A 88 -10.71 7.84 8.15
CA TYR A 88 -11.13 8.12 6.78
C TYR A 88 -11.48 6.85 6.01
N ASN A 89 -12.17 7.03 4.87
CA ASN A 89 -12.44 5.94 3.97
C ASN A 89 -11.12 5.40 3.37
N ARG A 90 -10.71 4.22 3.83
CA ARG A 90 -9.48 3.52 3.42
C ARG A 90 -9.34 3.41 1.90
N ARG A 91 -10.45 3.18 1.19
CA ARG A 91 -10.49 3.12 -0.27
C ARG A 91 -10.10 4.44 -0.92
N VAL A 92 -10.60 5.56 -0.38
CA VAL A 92 -10.29 6.90 -0.88
C VAL A 92 -8.83 7.26 -0.59
N LEU A 93 -8.32 6.92 0.61
CA LEU A 93 -6.91 7.12 0.94
C LEU A 93 -5.99 6.41 -0.05
N ILE A 94 -6.29 5.15 -0.40
CA ILE A 94 -5.50 4.39 -1.38
C ILE A 94 -5.53 5.07 -2.75
N MET A 95 -6.72 5.43 -3.25
CA MET A 95 -6.84 6.08 -4.57
C MET A 95 -6.15 7.44 -4.62
N LEU A 96 -6.20 8.23 -3.55
CA LEU A 96 -5.52 9.52 -3.48
C LEU A 96 -4.00 9.36 -3.41
N ALA A 97 -3.52 8.36 -2.66
CA ALA A 97 -2.10 8.05 -2.59
C ALA A 97 -1.56 7.58 -3.96
N ASP A 98 -2.20 6.58 -4.58
CA ASP A 98 -1.85 6.10 -5.93
C ASP A 98 -1.94 7.24 -6.96
N GLY A 99 -2.95 8.11 -6.86
CA GLY A 99 -3.13 9.27 -7.73
C GLY A 99 -2.01 10.31 -7.57
N LEU A 100 -1.60 10.61 -6.34
CA LEU A 100 -0.49 11.52 -6.06
C LEU A 100 0.83 10.97 -6.59
N ILE A 101 1.11 9.69 -6.30
CA ILE A 101 2.31 8.98 -6.75
C ILE A 101 2.38 9.00 -8.29
N SER A 102 1.33 8.53 -8.95
CA SER A 102 1.30 8.43 -10.42
C SER A 102 1.34 9.79 -11.10
N SER A 103 0.68 10.81 -10.55
CA SER A 103 0.75 12.17 -11.09
C SER A 103 2.17 12.75 -11.00
N ALA A 104 2.86 12.55 -9.87
CA ALA A 104 4.25 12.97 -9.71
C ALA A 104 5.19 12.20 -10.66
N THR A 105 5.00 10.88 -10.79
CA THR A 105 5.74 10.06 -11.76
C THR A 105 5.47 10.50 -13.20
N LEU A 106 4.25 10.87 -13.55
CA LEU A 106 3.89 11.34 -14.89
C LEU A 106 4.56 12.67 -15.22
N VAL A 107 4.53 13.63 -14.29
CA VAL A 107 5.23 14.91 -14.46
C VAL A 107 6.73 14.68 -14.65
N LEU A 108 7.33 13.77 -13.88
CA LEU A 108 8.73 13.39 -14.04
C LEU A 108 9.01 12.80 -15.42
N ALA A 109 8.16 11.88 -15.88
CA ALA A 109 8.29 11.25 -17.19
C ALA A 109 8.26 12.28 -18.32
N ILE A 110 7.33 13.24 -18.25
CA ILE A 110 7.21 14.32 -19.23
C ILE A 110 8.45 15.23 -19.18
N LEU A 111 8.94 15.61 -17.99
CA LEU A 111 10.14 16.44 -17.86
C LEU A 111 11.37 15.76 -18.46
N PHE A 112 11.55 14.47 -18.20
CA PHE A 112 12.66 13.69 -18.77
C PHE A 112 12.54 13.57 -20.29
N LEU A 113 11.34 13.33 -20.83
CA LEU A 113 11.10 13.34 -22.28
C LEU A 113 11.43 14.68 -22.95
N LEU A 114 11.22 15.80 -22.25
CA LEU A 114 11.58 17.14 -22.72
C LEU A 114 13.10 17.43 -22.60
N GLY A 115 13.89 16.47 -22.10
CA GLY A 115 15.33 16.62 -21.90
C GLY A 115 15.72 17.25 -20.55
N HIS A 116 14.76 17.50 -19.65
CA HIS A 116 15.04 17.95 -18.29
C HIS A 116 15.30 16.75 -17.37
N ASP A 117 16.49 16.15 -17.51
CA ASP A 117 16.90 14.90 -16.86
C ASP A 117 17.70 15.09 -15.55
N ALA A 118 17.46 16.22 -14.87
CA ALA A 118 18.20 16.59 -13.67
C ALA A 118 17.95 15.63 -12.50
N ILE A 119 19.04 15.12 -11.89
CA ILE A 119 18.98 14.07 -10.84
C ILE A 119 18.12 14.49 -9.64
N TRP A 120 18.10 15.78 -9.28
CA TRP A 120 17.31 16.25 -8.14
C TRP A 120 15.81 16.03 -8.31
N LEU A 121 15.30 15.96 -9.56
CA LEU A 121 13.91 15.62 -9.85
C LEU A 121 13.57 14.20 -9.38
N LEU A 122 14.53 13.28 -9.47
CA LEU A 122 14.37 11.90 -8.96
C LEU A 122 14.28 11.88 -7.43
N PHE A 123 15.04 12.74 -6.74
CA PHE A 123 14.95 12.86 -5.29
C PHE A 123 13.59 13.41 -4.86
N LEU A 124 13.11 14.46 -5.52
CA LEU A 124 11.81 15.07 -5.25
C LEU A 124 10.68 14.05 -5.44
N VAL A 125 10.68 13.34 -6.57
CA VAL A 125 9.66 12.34 -6.87
C VAL A 125 9.76 11.16 -5.93
N SER A 126 10.97 10.68 -5.60
CA SER A 126 11.16 9.65 -4.57
C SER A 126 10.54 10.08 -3.23
N GLY A 127 10.70 11.34 -2.84
CA GLY A 127 10.06 11.90 -1.65
C GLY A 127 8.54 11.88 -1.70
N ILE A 128 7.93 12.33 -2.81
CA ILE A 128 6.47 12.29 -2.99
C ILE A 128 5.95 10.85 -2.96
N ARG A 129 6.66 9.95 -3.65
CA ARG A 129 6.34 8.52 -3.67
C ARG A 129 6.37 7.92 -2.28
N SER A 130 7.38 8.26 -1.49
CA SER A 130 7.56 7.85 -0.10
C SER A 130 6.39 8.30 0.79
N ILE A 131 5.92 9.55 0.64
CA ILE A 131 4.73 10.06 1.34
C ILE A 131 3.48 9.23 0.98
N GLY A 132 3.23 9.03 -0.31
CA GLY A 132 2.07 8.25 -0.78
C GLY A 132 2.09 6.81 -0.24
N ALA A 133 3.26 6.15 -0.31
CA ALA A 133 3.44 4.80 0.22
C ALA A 133 3.20 4.70 1.73
N GLY A 134 3.58 5.76 2.48
CA GLY A 134 3.32 5.87 3.92
C GLY A 134 1.84 5.91 4.27
N ILE A 135 0.98 6.43 3.38
CA ILE A 135 -0.48 6.45 3.54
C ILE A 135 -1.10 5.14 3.05
N GLN A 136 -0.65 4.67 1.89
CA GLN A 136 -1.24 3.54 1.19
C GLN A 136 -1.06 2.21 1.94
N SER A 137 0.15 1.93 2.43
CA SER A 137 0.47 0.64 3.08
C SER A 137 -0.48 0.31 4.24
N PRO A 138 -0.65 1.18 5.26
CA PRO A 138 -1.58 0.89 6.36
C PRO A 138 -3.04 0.91 5.92
N ALA A 139 -3.42 1.76 4.96
CA ALA A 139 -4.77 1.76 4.42
C ALA A 139 -5.13 0.44 3.72
N VAL A 140 -4.21 -0.14 2.94
CA VAL A 140 -4.34 -1.45 2.29
C VAL A 140 -4.46 -2.56 3.33
N GLN A 141 -3.57 -2.58 4.32
CA GLN A 141 -3.57 -3.59 5.38
C GLN A 141 -4.86 -3.53 6.21
N ALA A 142 -5.40 -2.32 6.43
CA ALA A 142 -6.66 -2.14 7.14
C ALA A 142 -7.89 -2.41 6.26
N LEU A 143 -7.80 -2.28 4.93
CA LEU A 143 -8.92 -2.57 4.02
C LEU A 143 -9.15 -4.08 3.86
N LEU A 144 -8.09 -4.89 3.88
CA LEU A 144 -8.16 -6.33 3.64
C LEU A 144 -9.12 -7.06 4.61
N PRO A 145 -9.11 -6.79 5.94
CA PRO A 145 -10.09 -7.32 6.89
C PRO A 145 -11.55 -6.92 6.65
N GLN A 146 -11.83 -5.88 5.85
CA GLN A 146 -13.20 -5.48 5.53
C GLN A 146 -13.82 -6.32 4.40
N ILE A 147 -12.97 -6.92 3.56
CA ILE A 147 -13.41 -7.63 2.35
C ILE A 147 -13.15 -9.13 2.42
N VAL A 148 -12.42 -9.61 3.43
CA VAL A 148 -12.08 -11.02 3.63
C VAL A 148 -12.57 -11.52 4.99
N PRO A 149 -13.30 -12.66 5.03
CA PRO A 149 -13.61 -13.39 6.25
C PRO A 149 -12.42 -13.67 7.16
N VAL A 150 -12.60 -13.52 8.48
CA VAL A 150 -11.51 -13.66 9.48
C VAL A 150 -10.79 -15.01 9.39
N ASP A 151 -11.52 -16.10 9.20
CA ASP A 151 -10.99 -17.46 9.03
C ASP A 151 -10.16 -17.65 7.74
N LYS A 152 -10.34 -16.77 6.75
CA LYS A 152 -9.61 -16.77 5.48
C LYS A 152 -8.51 -15.72 5.40
N LEU A 153 -8.43 -14.80 6.37
CA LEU A 153 -7.44 -13.72 6.36
C LEU A 153 -6.00 -14.21 6.31
N MET A 154 -5.64 -15.24 7.08
CA MET A 154 -4.28 -15.79 7.06
C MET A 154 -3.91 -16.33 5.67
N ARG A 155 -4.83 -17.04 5.02
CA ARG A 155 -4.61 -17.59 3.67
C ARG A 155 -4.42 -16.48 2.65
N VAL A 156 -5.24 -15.43 2.73
CA VAL A 156 -5.14 -14.28 1.80
C VAL A 156 -3.85 -13.49 2.04
N ASN A 157 -3.47 -13.27 3.30
CA ASN A 157 -2.19 -12.63 3.63
C ASN A 157 -1.00 -13.46 3.14
N GLY A 158 -1.05 -14.79 3.25
CA GLY A 158 -0.03 -15.67 2.68
C GLY A 158 0.14 -15.48 1.17
N ILE A 159 -0.98 -15.42 0.43
CA ILE A 159 -0.96 -15.13 -1.01
C ILE A 159 -0.36 -13.74 -1.29
N ASN A 160 -0.79 -12.72 -0.56
CA ASN A 160 -0.27 -11.36 -0.72
C ASN A 160 1.25 -11.28 -0.44
N GLY A 161 1.72 -12.00 0.57
CA GLY A 161 3.15 -12.13 0.88
C GLY A 161 3.92 -12.81 -0.25
N SER A 162 3.41 -13.91 -0.80
CA SER A 162 4.04 -14.58 -1.96
C SER A 162 4.11 -13.68 -3.19
N ILE A 163 3.06 -12.91 -3.46
CA ILE A 163 3.03 -11.92 -4.54
C ILE A 163 4.10 -10.83 -4.29
N GLY A 164 4.18 -10.31 -3.07
CA GLY A 164 5.19 -9.33 -2.69
C GLY A 164 6.61 -9.84 -2.92
N SER A 165 6.91 -11.06 -2.49
CA SER A 165 8.22 -11.69 -2.73
C SER A 165 8.52 -11.85 -4.22
N PHE A 166 7.52 -12.24 -5.02
CA PHE A 166 7.68 -12.36 -6.46
C PHE A 166 7.97 -11.01 -7.12
N ILE A 167 7.27 -9.95 -6.74
CA ILE A 167 7.53 -8.58 -7.20
C ILE A 167 8.94 -8.14 -6.80
N MET A 168 9.35 -8.36 -5.54
CA MET A 168 10.69 -7.98 -5.08
C MET A 168 11.81 -8.66 -5.87
N LEU A 169 11.58 -9.88 -6.35
CA LEU A 169 12.53 -10.59 -7.21
C LEU A 169 12.48 -10.11 -8.67
N LEU A 170 11.28 -9.90 -9.21
CA LEU A 170 11.08 -9.60 -10.63
C LEU A 170 11.40 -8.14 -10.96
N SER A 171 11.06 -7.19 -10.09
CA SER A 171 11.19 -5.76 -10.36
C SER A 171 12.62 -5.29 -10.64
N PRO A 172 13.67 -5.70 -9.89
CA PRO A 172 15.04 -5.31 -10.21
C PRO A 172 15.50 -5.82 -11.58
N ILE A 173 15.09 -7.04 -11.95
CA ILE A 173 15.43 -7.69 -13.22
C ILE A 173 14.74 -6.94 -14.36
N ALA A 174 13.43 -6.70 -14.24
CA ALA A 174 12.65 -5.97 -15.23
C ALA A 174 13.14 -4.53 -15.39
N SER A 175 13.46 -3.86 -14.29
CA SER A 175 14.00 -2.50 -14.29
C SER A 175 15.36 -2.42 -14.99
N GLY A 176 16.29 -3.31 -14.63
CA GLY A 176 17.60 -3.38 -15.28
C GLY A 176 17.51 -3.68 -16.78
N ALA A 177 16.60 -4.59 -17.17
CA ALA A 177 16.32 -4.87 -18.58
C ALA A 177 15.81 -3.60 -19.30
N ILE A 178 14.79 -2.92 -18.75
CA ILE A 178 14.25 -1.68 -19.34
C ILE A 178 15.35 -0.63 -19.52
N LEU A 179 16.21 -0.40 -18.53
CA LEU A 179 17.27 0.60 -18.65
C LEU A 179 18.38 0.20 -19.63
N THR A 180 18.49 -1.08 -19.97
CA THR A 180 19.49 -1.58 -20.93
C THR A 180 19.00 -1.46 -22.38
N ILE A 181 17.72 -1.75 -22.63
CA ILE A 181 17.15 -1.80 -23.99
C ILE A 181 16.26 -0.61 -24.33
N MET A 182 15.80 0.13 -23.33
CA MET A 182 14.89 1.27 -23.43
C MET A 182 15.40 2.40 -22.52
N THR A 183 14.58 3.42 -22.33
CA THR A 183 14.93 4.59 -21.54
C THR A 183 14.21 4.58 -20.18
N VAL A 184 14.74 5.34 -19.20
CA VAL A 184 14.21 5.36 -17.83
C VAL A 184 12.75 5.84 -17.77
N GLU A 185 12.34 6.71 -18.69
CA GLU A 185 10.99 7.23 -18.84
C GLU A 185 9.99 6.11 -19.12
N THR A 186 10.41 5.04 -19.80
CA THR A 186 9.55 3.88 -20.05
C THR A 186 9.09 3.23 -18.74
N ALA A 187 9.98 3.11 -17.75
CA ALA A 187 9.61 2.61 -16.43
C ALA A 187 8.61 3.56 -15.74
N PHE A 188 8.80 4.87 -15.88
CA PHE A 188 7.87 5.87 -15.33
C PHE A 188 6.48 5.76 -15.97
N PHE A 189 6.37 5.62 -17.30
CA PHE A 189 5.09 5.44 -17.97
C PHE A 189 4.41 4.12 -17.59
N ILE A 190 5.17 3.03 -17.43
CA ILE A 190 4.62 1.75 -16.95
C ILE A 190 3.96 1.95 -15.59
N ASP A 191 4.62 2.61 -14.63
CA ASP A 191 4.04 2.91 -13.32
C ASP A 191 2.75 3.71 -13.45
N VAL A 192 2.74 4.78 -14.24
CA VAL A 192 1.53 5.60 -14.46
C VAL A 192 0.36 4.76 -14.98
N VAL A 193 0.60 3.91 -15.98
CA VAL A 193 -0.43 3.04 -16.56
C VAL A 193 -0.91 2.01 -15.52
N THR A 194 0.01 1.37 -14.80
CA THR A 194 -0.34 0.36 -13.79
C THR A 194 -1.13 0.97 -12.63
N ALA A 195 -0.77 2.17 -12.17
CA ALA A 195 -1.49 2.92 -11.15
C ALA A 195 -2.88 3.34 -11.65
N ALA A 196 -3.00 3.83 -12.88
CA ALA A 196 -4.30 4.18 -13.47
C ALA A 196 -5.24 2.97 -13.55
N MET A 197 -4.71 1.80 -13.93
CA MET A 197 -5.47 0.54 -13.91
C MET A 197 -5.92 0.17 -12.48
N ALA A 198 -5.02 0.27 -11.51
CA ALA A 198 -5.33 -0.03 -10.11
C ALA A 198 -6.39 0.90 -9.51
N ILE A 199 -6.27 2.22 -9.75
CA ILE A 199 -7.26 3.22 -9.34
C ILE A 199 -8.60 2.93 -9.99
N THR A 200 -8.62 2.58 -11.28
CA THR A 200 -9.86 2.25 -12.00
C THR A 200 -10.53 1.02 -11.38
N ILE A 201 -9.78 -0.06 -11.14
CA ILE A 201 -10.29 -1.27 -10.47
C ILE A 201 -10.83 -0.92 -9.08
N MET A 202 -10.08 -0.13 -8.31
CA MET A 202 -10.49 0.33 -6.99
C MET A 202 -11.76 1.18 -7.04
N PHE A 203 -11.93 2.02 -8.07
CA PHE A 203 -13.09 2.89 -8.27
C PHE A 203 -14.39 2.13 -8.62
N PHE A 204 -14.30 0.93 -9.19
CA PHE A 204 -15.48 0.07 -9.39
C PHE A 204 -15.76 -0.87 -8.21
N LEU A 205 -14.82 -1.03 -7.29
CA LEU A 205 -14.95 -1.93 -6.15
C LEU A 205 -15.85 -1.33 -5.07
N LYS A 206 -17.07 -1.86 -4.94
CA LYS A 206 -18.00 -1.47 -3.86
C LYS A 206 -17.55 -2.08 -2.53
N ILE A 207 -16.84 -1.28 -1.74
CA ILE A 207 -16.48 -1.58 -0.35
C ILE A 207 -17.30 -0.66 0.56
N PRO A 208 -18.14 -1.20 1.46
CA PRO A 208 -18.86 -0.37 2.42
C PRO A 208 -17.86 0.36 3.34
N PRO A 209 -18.05 1.66 3.61
CA PRO A 209 -17.16 2.40 4.51
C PRO A 209 -17.16 1.78 5.91
N HIS A 210 -16.00 1.81 6.57
CA HIS A 210 -15.87 1.28 7.94
C HIS A 210 -16.70 2.10 8.94
N LYS A 211 -17.30 1.44 9.94
CA LYS A 211 -18.17 2.05 10.95
C LYS A 211 -17.56 3.30 11.62
N LYS A 212 -16.25 3.29 11.94
CA LYS A 212 -15.56 4.45 12.54
C LYS A 212 -15.43 5.67 11.62
N ALA A 213 -15.44 5.50 10.30
CA ALA A 213 -15.41 6.63 9.36
C ALA A 213 -16.78 7.34 9.26
N ALA A 214 -17.84 6.72 9.76
CA ALA A 214 -19.20 7.27 9.76
C ALA A 214 -19.54 8.05 11.05
N GLU A 215 -18.75 7.89 12.12
CA GLU A 215 -18.94 8.60 13.39
C GLU A 215 -18.17 9.93 13.40
N LYS A 216 -18.86 11.06 13.69
CA LYS A 216 -18.21 12.36 13.91
C LYS A 216 -17.33 12.27 15.16
N GLN A 217 -16.01 12.25 14.98
CA GLN A 217 -15.09 12.16 16.12
C GLN A 217 -14.86 13.50 16.80
N SER A 218 -14.94 13.50 18.14
CA SER A 218 -14.59 14.61 19.03
C SER A 218 -13.21 14.37 19.67
N GLY A 219 -12.13 14.69 18.98
CA GLY A 219 -10.77 14.56 19.52
C GLY A 219 -9.66 14.90 18.53
N GLY A 220 -8.58 15.54 19.00
CA GLY A 220 -7.46 16.01 18.19
C GLY A 220 -6.56 14.86 17.70
N TYR A 221 -5.93 15.03 16.53
CA TYR A 221 -5.00 14.04 15.94
C TYR A 221 -3.87 13.60 16.87
N PHE A 222 -3.42 14.52 17.73
CA PHE A 222 -2.31 14.30 18.65
C PHE A 222 -2.75 13.53 19.91
N ASP A 223 -4.04 13.61 20.27
CA ASP A 223 -4.58 12.91 21.43
C ASP A 223 -4.70 11.41 21.15
N ASP A 224 -5.19 11.02 19.97
CA ASP A 224 -5.21 9.62 19.52
C ASP A 224 -3.80 9.02 19.44
N LEU A 225 -2.83 9.80 18.93
CA LEU A 225 -1.45 9.35 18.81
C LEU A 225 -0.81 9.14 20.20
N LYS A 226 -1.12 10.04 21.14
CA LYS A 226 -0.67 9.97 22.54
C LYS A 226 -1.35 8.84 23.30
N GLU A 227 -2.62 8.56 23.04
CA GLU A 227 -3.33 7.40 23.58
C GLU A 227 -2.73 6.09 23.06
N GLY A 228 -2.43 5.99 21.76
CA GLY A 228 -1.77 4.81 21.19
C GLY A 228 -0.39 4.56 21.81
N PHE A 229 0.43 5.61 21.97
CA PHE A 229 1.74 5.51 22.61
C PHE A 229 1.62 5.14 24.10
N LYS A 230 0.63 5.69 24.80
CA LYS A 230 0.35 5.37 26.20
C LYS A 230 -0.14 3.93 26.36
N TYR A 231 -0.97 3.44 25.43
CA TYR A 231 -1.49 2.07 25.41
C TYR A 231 -0.36 1.04 25.21
N VAL A 232 0.56 1.30 24.27
CA VAL A 232 1.75 0.46 24.06
C VAL A 232 2.69 0.47 25.26
N LYS A 233 2.80 1.62 25.96
CA LYS A 233 3.63 1.72 27.17
C LYS A 233 3.00 1.08 28.41
N GLN A 234 1.67 0.92 28.43
CA GLN A 234 0.94 0.36 29.57
C GLN A 234 0.62 -1.13 29.45
N ASN A 235 0.72 -1.70 28.26
CA ASN A 235 0.65 -3.14 28.07
C ASN A 235 2.06 -3.67 27.83
N ASP A 236 2.60 -4.37 28.82
CA ASP A 236 3.75 -5.25 28.61
C ASP A 236 3.32 -6.30 27.57
N PHE A 237 3.91 -6.23 26.37
CA PHE A 237 3.83 -7.35 25.44
C PHE A 237 4.50 -8.54 26.14
N ILE A 238 3.70 -9.56 26.43
CA ILE A 238 4.14 -10.85 26.99
C ILE A 238 5.29 -11.41 26.15
#